data_AF-A0A847QDU3-F1
#
_entry.id   AF-A0A847QDU3-F1
#
_cell.length_a   1.000
_cell.length_b   1.000
_cell.length_c   1.000
_cell.angle_alpha   90.00
_cell.angle_beta   90.00
_cell.angle_gamma   90.00
#
_symmetry.space_group_name_H-M   'P 1'
#
loop_
_entity.id
_entity.type
_entity.pdbx_description
1 polymer ?
#
loop_
_entity_poly.entity_id
_entity_poly.type
_entity_poly.pdbx_seq_one_letter_code
_entity_poly.pdbx_strand_id
1 'polypeptide(L)'
;MREIYLIRHGLPEFPDGKKVCIGHTDLHLSTIGKMQAFLAEKYFNDIDISNVFCSRLKRAIQTAEFFNNPIIIDGLEEMNFGVWDGFSFDEIKVRWPKLYEARGKDPFLQPPGAENQEEAFIRFNFALKKILKETKGNIIIVSHSAIMHAFLSKTLKKELPPGRKLLPYCSISKLNLKNNIITDEYIGKQYNPLLTEDLCLQLLNVANTPEHVIKHSMAVAKEAKRIGLCLIEKGFNLNIDLITNTALLHDIARTNKNHCKVGKEWIDALGYHKEAEIIGKHCDNYIFENIDELAVLIIADRVVFEDKVVGLNERFKRSAKKFQTDELKEIIEKKFEINKKNIETINKICNQEIIKL
;
A
#
# COMPACT_ATOMS: atom_id res chain seq x y z
N MET A 1 31.74 -1.53 -11.59
CA MET A 1 30.53 -0.75 -11.93
C MET A 1 29.78 -0.56 -10.64
N ARG A 2 29.22 0.62 -10.38
CA ARG A 2 28.56 0.93 -9.10
C ARG A 2 27.11 1.28 -9.36
N GLU A 3 26.20 0.68 -8.63
CA GLU A 3 24.76 0.95 -8.77
C GLU A 3 24.31 1.96 -7.70
N ILE A 4 23.41 2.86 -8.10
CA ILE A 4 22.79 3.86 -7.23
C ILE A 4 21.29 3.65 -7.34
N TYR A 5 20.64 3.35 -6.22
CA TYR A 5 19.21 3.16 -6.15
C TYR A 5 18.57 4.41 -5.55
N LEU A 6 17.82 5.15 -6.35
CA LEU A 6 17.03 6.28 -5.85
C LEU A 6 15.62 5.81 -5.55
N ILE A 7 15.18 6.01 -4.31
CA ILE A 7 13.87 5.60 -3.82
C ILE A 7 13.09 6.84 -3.41
N ARG A 8 11.88 7.01 -3.93
CA ARG A 8 10.96 8.01 -3.37
C ARG A 8 10.42 7.49 -2.04
N HIS A 9 10.35 8.34 -1.02
CA HIS A 9 9.69 8.00 0.25
C HIS A 9 8.28 7.38 0.06
N GLY A 10 7.78 6.64 1.06
CA GLY A 10 6.43 6.06 1.07
C GLY A 10 5.32 7.11 1.22
N LEU A 11 4.07 6.69 1.04
CA LEU A 11 2.90 7.58 1.18
C LEU A 11 2.88 8.27 2.57
N PRO A 12 2.90 9.61 2.62
CA PRO A 12 2.77 10.36 3.87
C PRO A 12 1.38 10.24 4.48
N GLU A 13 1.30 10.38 5.80
CA GLU A 13 0.05 10.54 6.53
C GLU A 13 -0.45 11.98 6.34
N PHE A 14 -1.46 12.15 5.49
CA PHE A 14 -2.02 13.45 5.18
C PHE A 14 -3.08 13.84 6.23
N PRO A 15 -3.06 15.09 6.74
CA PRO A 15 -4.12 15.59 7.62
C PRO A 15 -5.51 15.43 6.98
N ASP A 16 -6.45 14.88 7.74
CA ASP A 16 -7.84 14.61 7.33
C ASP A 16 -7.98 13.79 6.03
N GLY A 17 -6.94 13.03 5.64
CA GLY A 17 -6.90 12.30 4.37
C GLY A 17 -6.86 13.20 3.12
N LYS A 18 -6.64 14.51 3.27
CA LYS A 18 -6.59 15.46 2.16
C LYS A 18 -5.17 15.65 1.66
N LYS A 19 -4.93 15.42 0.37
CA LYS A 19 -3.61 15.66 -0.24
C LYS A 19 -3.22 17.13 -0.09
N VAL A 20 -2.05 17.38 0.50
CA VAL A 20 -1.45 18.71 0.63
C VAL A 20 -0.21 18.85 -0.26
N CYS A 21 0.12 20.08 -0.62
CA CYS A 21 1.39 20.37 -1.26
C CYS A 21 2.48 20.25 -0.20
N ILE A 22 3.42 19.31 -0.39
CA ILE A 22 4.47 19.02 0.59
C ILE A 22 5.83 19.26 -0.02
N GLY A 23 6.54 20.26 0.49
CA GLY A 23 7.96 20.49 0.29
C GLY A 23 8.68 20.05 1.57
N HIS A 24 8.96 21.02 2.42
CA HIS A 24 9.59 20.84 3.72
C HIS A 24 8.60 20.58 4.86
N THR A 25 7.28 20.72 4.64
CA THR A 25 6.28 20.25 5.60
C THR A 25 6.56 18.79 5.98
N ASP A 26 6.79 18.57 7.27
CA ASP A 26 7.42 17.35 7.74
C ASP A 26 6.39 16.35 8.32
N LEU A 27 5.84 15.55 7.41
CA LEU A 27 4.85 14.52 7.72
C LEU A 27 5.49 13.15 7.95
N HIS A 28 4.86 12.36 8.83
CA HIS A 28 5.17 10.94 9.01
C HIS A 28 4.62 10.10 7.84
N LEU A 29 5.07 8.84 7.71
CA LEU A 29 4.46 7.85 6.82
C LEU A 29 3.09 7.40 7.34
N SER A 30 2.18 7.19 6.40
CA SER A 30 0.93 6.46 6.63
C SER A 30 1.17 4.96 6.78
N THR A 31 0.17 4.21 7.23
CA THR A 31 0.23 2.73 7.24
C THR A 31 0.51 2.16 5.85
N ILE A 32 -0.11 2.72 4.81
CA ILE A 32 0.18 2.38 3.41
C ILE A 32 1.64 2.66 3.09
N GLY A 33 2.16 3.83 3.47
CA GLY A 33 3.56 4.21 3.22
C GLY A 33 4.57 3.27 3.86
N LYS A 34 4.28 2.76 5.07
CA LYS A 34 5.08 1.73 5.74
C LYS A 34 5.06 0.40 4.99
N MET A 35 3.87 -0.06 4.56
CA MET A 35 3.76 -1.29 3.75
C MET A 35 4.46 -1.15 2.39
N GLN A 36 4.38 0.02 1.76
CA GLN A 36 5.11 0.32 0.52
C GLN A 36 6.63 0.26 0.73
N ALA A 37 7.14 0.82 1.84
CA ALA A 37 8.56 0.78 2.17
C ALA A 37 9.02 -0.66 2.45
N PHE A 38 8.22 -1.41 3.19
CA PHE A 38 8.43 -2.84 3.44
C PHE A 38 8.51 -3.66 2.15
N LEU A 39 7.58 -3.46 1.21
CA LEU A 39 7.66 -4.16 -0.08
C LEU A 39 8.91 -3.73 -0.87
N ALA A 40 9.22 -2.43 -0.92
CA ALA A 40 10.41 -1.96 -1.63
C ALA A 40 11.71 -2.52 -1.04
N GLU A 41 11.79 -2.75 0.27
CA GLU A 41 12.93 -3.41 0.91
C GLU A 41 13.16 -4.83 0.38
N LYS A 42 12.08 -5.61 0.17
CA LYS A 42 12.17 -6.98 -0.37
C LYS A 42 12.83 -7.06 -1.75
N TYR A 43 12.85 -5.97 -2.53
CA TYR A 43 13.58 -5.91 -3.80
C TYR A 43 15.09 -6.13 -3.61
N PHE A 44 15.63 -5.82 -2.43
CA PHE A 44 17.06 -5.81 -2.14
C PHE A 44 17.56 -7.06 -1.41
N ASN A 45 16.72 -8.08 -1.19
CA ASN A 45 17.10 -9.32 -0.48
C ASN A 45 18.37 -9.99 -1.04
N ASP A 46 18.55 -9.93 -2.37
CA ASP A 46 19.69 -10.55 -3.07
C ASP A 46 20.69 -9.51 -3.62
N ILE A 47 20.63 -8.27 -3.14
CA ILE A 47 21.48 -7.17 -3.60
C ILE A 47 22.31 -6.67 -2.42
N ASP A 48 23.64 -6.77 -2.53
CA ASP A 48 24.54 -6.22 -1.53
C ASP A 48 24.52 -4.68 -1.57
N ILE A 49 23.96 -4.07 -0.52
CA ILE A 49 23.88 -2.61 -0.34
C ILE A 49 24.85 -2.19 0.76
N SER A 50 25.84 -1.36 0.39
CA SER A 50 26.87 -0.92 1.32
C SER A 50 26.36 0.13 2.30
N ASN A 51 25.54 1.07 1.84
CA ASN A 51 25.04 2.17 2.66
C ASN A 51 23.65 2.64 2.18
N VAL A 52 22.84 3.07 3.15
CA VAL A 52 21.55 3.73 2.93
C VAL A 52 21.68 5.19 3.36
N PHE A 53 21.32 6.10 2.47
CA PHE A 53 21.28 7.54 2.73
C PHE A 53 19.87 8.07 2.61
N CYS A 54 19.54 9.12 3.35
CA CYS A 54 18.22 9.72 3.23
C CYS A 54 18.21 11.23 3.48
N SER A 55 17.14 11.85 2.97
CA SER A 55 16.72 13.18 3.38
C SER A 55 16.39 13.24 4.87
N ARG A 56 16.62 14.41 5.50
CA ARG A 56 16.25 14.68 6.90
C ARG A 56 14.75 14.70 7.19
N LEU A 57 13.88 14.70 6.17
CA LEU A 57 12.43 14.74 6.37
C LEU A 57 11.91 13.38 6.87
N LYS A 58 11.04 13.37 7.87
CA LYS A 58 10.54 12.18 8.58
C LYS A 58 10.08 11.07 7.64
N ARG A 59 9.26 11.40 6.64
CA ARG A 59 8.81 10.41 5.64
C ARG A 59 9.94 9.70 4.91
N ALA A 60 11.06 10.38 4.64
CA ALA A 60 12.22 9.78 3.99
C ALA A 60 13.03 8.95 4.99
N ILE A 61 13.24 9.45 6.22
CA ILE A 61 13.88 8.70 7.31
C ILE A 61 13.13 7.39 7.58
N GLN A 62 11.83 7.48 7.86
CA GLN A 62 10.97 6.33 8.15
C GLN A 62 10.86 5.34 6.99
N THR A 63 11.04 5.79 5.74
CA THR A 63 11.13 4.87 4.60
C THR A 63 12.49 4.18 4.59
N ALA A 64 13.57 4.93 4.81
CA ALA A 64 14.94 4.43 4.76
C ALA A 64 15.25 3.42 5.89
N GLU A 65 14.61 3.57 7.05
CA GLU A 65 14.69 2.65 8.19
C GLU A 65 14.27 1.21 7.88
N PHE A 66 13.45 0.97 6.83
CA PHE A 66 13.12 -0.38 6.41
C PHE A 66 14.33 -1.10 5.80
N PHE A 67 15.22 -0.39 5.12
CA PHE A 67 16.33 -1.00 4.38
C PHE A 67 17.54 -1.27 5.27
N ASN A 68 17.95 -0.29 6.08
CA ASN A 68 19.04 -0.38 7.05
C ASN A 68 19.05 0.89 7.93
N ASN A 69 20.02 1.03 8.83
CA ASN A 69 20.30 2.27 9.54
C ASN A 69 20.70 3.39 8.56
N PRO A 70 19.86 4.41 8.34
CA PRO A 70 20.10 5.37 7.29
C PRO A 70 21.02 6.51 7.78
N ILE A 71 21.91 6.97 6.89
CA ILE A 71 22.75 8.14 7.12
C ILE A 71 22.02 9.36 6.54
N ILE A 72 21.65 10.29 7.42
CA ILE A 72 20.98 11.54 7.01
C ILE A 72 22.00 12.47 6.36
N ILE A 73 21.70 12.95 5.16
CA ILE A 73 22.56 13.87 4.41
C ILE A 73 21.75 15.08 3.94
N ASP A 74 22.29 16.26 4.22
CA ASP A 74 21.74 17.52 3.72
C ASP A 74 21.84 17.58 2.20
N GLY A 75 20.81 18.15 1.57
CA GLY A 75 20.71 18.31 0.12
C GLY A 75 19.88 17.25 -0.59
N LEU A 76 19.31 16.30 0.16
CA LEU A 76 18.38 15.30 -0.35
C LEU A 76 16.90 15.64 -0.08
N GLU A 77 16.60 16.77 0.58
CA GLU A 77 15.24 17.23 0.90
C GLU A 77 14.45 17.57 -0.35
N GLU A 78 13.11 17.45 -0.26
CA GLU A 78 12.22 17.86 -1.34
C GLU A 78 12.44 19.32 -1.71
N MET A 79 12.03 19.68 -2.92
CA MET A 79 12.01 21.09 -3.30
C MET A 79 11.14 21.92 -2.34
N ASN A 80 11.60 23.12 -1.99
CA ASN A 80 10.77 24.07 -1.26
C ASN A 80 9.64 24.57 -2.17
N PHE A 81 8.38 24.45 -1.74
CA PHE A 81 7.22 24.96 -2.49
C PHE A 81 6.73 26.32 -1.98
N GLY A 82 7.56 27.02 -1.20
CA GLY A 82 7.32 28.37 -0.74
C GLY A 82 6.01 28.50 0.02
N VAL A 83 5.25 29.53 -0.31
CA VAL A 83 3.96 29.83 0.34
C VAL A 83 2.89 28.74 0.19
N TRP A 84 3.07 27.76 -0.70
CA TRP A 84 2.13 26.65 -0.87
C TRP A 84 2.40 25.46 0.05
N ASP A 85 3.59 25.36 0.62
CA ASP A 85 3.98 24.23 1.44
C ASP A 85 3.05 24.09 2.66
N GLY A 86 2.53 22.88 2.87
CA GLY A 86 1.64 22.53 3.96
C GLY A 86 0.15 22.77 3.72
N PHE A 87 -0.23 23.44 2.62
CA PHE A 87 -1.63 23.69 2.30
C PHE A 87 -2.23 22.62 1.39
N SER A 88 -3.50 22.30 1.60
CA SER A 88 -4.28 21.51 0.65
C SER A 88 -4.47 22.27 -0.66
N PHE A 89 -4.66 21.54 -1.77
CA PHE A 89 -4.87 22.18 -3.07
C PHE A 89 -6.14 23.05 -3.11
N ASP A 90 -7.15 22.74 -2.31
CA ASP A 90 -8.35 23.56 -2.21
C ASP A 90 -8.10 24.86 -1.43
N GLU A 91 -7.31 24.81 -0.36
CA GLU A 91 -6.85 26.03 0.31
C GLU A 91 -5.95 26.89 -0.58
N ILE A 92 -5.06 26.26 -1.36
CA ILE A 92 -4.19 26.97 -2.30
C ILE A 92 -5.02 27.74 -3.34
N LYS A 93 -6.06 27.10 -3.91
CA LYS A 93 -6.97 27.74 -4.87
C LYS A 93 -7.69 28.96 -4.26
N VAL A 94 -8.07 28.88 -2.99
CA VAL A 94 -8.77 29.96 -2.28
C VAL A 94 -7.80 31.10 -1.93
N ARG A 95 -6.60 30.79 -1.43
CA ARG A 95 -5.62 31.77 -0.97
C ARG A 95 -4.86 32.45 -2.10
N TRP A 96 -4.57 31.73 -3.19
CA TRP A 96 -3.81 32.24 -4.33
C TRP A 96 -4.47 31.91 -5.69
N PRO A 97 -5.72 32.34 -5.95
CA PRO A 97 -6.49 31.90 -7.12
C PRO A 97 -5.79 32.23 -8.46
N LYS A 98 -5.30 33.47 -8.62
CA LYS A 98 -4.62 33.91 -9.84
C LYS A 98 -3.31 33.14 -10.10
N LEU A 99 -2.52 32.92 -9.05
CA LEU A 99 -1.26 32.19 -9.14
C LEU A 99 -1.50 30.71 -9.42
N TYR A 100 -2.52 30.11 -8.79
CA TYR A 100 -2.92 28.73 -9.06
C TYR A 100 -3.37 28.54 -10.52
N GLU A 101 -4.20 29.44 -11.04
CA GLU A 101 -4.62 29.43 -12.44
C GLU A 101 -3.42 29.60 -13.39
N ALA A 102 -2.54 30.56 -13.10
CA ALA A 102 -1.34 30.80 -13.90
C ALA A 102 -0.39 29.59 -13.90
N ARG A 103 -0.18 28.93 -12.76
CA ARG A 103 0.59 27.68 -12.64
C ARG A 103 -0.03 26.54 -13.47
N GLY A 104 -1.36 26.51 -13.58
CA GLY A 104 -2.07 25.54 -14.42
C GLY A 104 -1.77 25.72 -15.91
N LYS A 105 -1.46 26.94 -16.35
CA LYS A 105 -1.07 27.27 -17.73
C LYS A 105 0.45 27.14 -17.95
N ASP A 106 1.23 27.48 -16.93
CA ASP A 106 2.69 27.38 -16.91
C ASP A 106 3.20 26.55 -15.71
N PRO A 107 3.52 25.26 -15.93
CA PRO A 107 4.10 24.39 -14.90
C PRO A 107 5.47 24.82 -14.38
N PHE A 108 6.11 25.85 -14.93
CA PHE A 108 7.39 26.39 -14.47
C PHE A 108 7.22 27.58 -13.52
N LEU A 109 6.08 28.28 -13.53
CA LEU A 109 5.80 29.44 -12.67
C LEU A 109 5.86 29.11 -11.18
N GLN A 110 6.89 29.51 -10.47
CA GLN A 110 7.07 29.13 -9.06
C GLN A 110 6.24 29.98 -8.10
N PRO A 111 5.63 29.38 -7.06
CA PRO A 111 5.04 30.17 -5.99
C PRO A 111 6.13 30.94 -5.23
N PRO A 112 5.81 32.11 -4.65
CA PRO A 112 6.78 32.90 -3.90
C PRO A 112 7.54 32.09 -2.84
N GLY A 113 8.87 32.22 -2.83
CA GLY A 113 9.76 31.50 -1.92
C GLY A 113 10.01 30.03 -2.27
N ALA A 114 9.50 29.53 -3.39
CA ALA A 114 9.82 28.19 -3.86
C ALA A 114 11.24 28.12 -4.44
N GLU A 115 11.86 26.96 -4.28
CA GLU A 115 13.15 26.61 -4.86
C GLU A 115 12.98 26.32 -6.36
N ASN A 116 13.94 26.75 -7.16
CA ASN A 116 13.94 26.42 -8.58
C ASN A 116 14.61 25.07 -8.88
N GLN A 117 14.32 24.50 -10.05
CA GLN A 117 14.84 23.16 -10.42
C GLN A 117 16.38 23.13 -10.53
N GLU A 118 17.01 24.26 -10.84
CA GLU A 118 18.47 24.35 -10.95
C GLU A 118 19.15 24.33 -9.59
N GLU A 119 18.64 25.11 -8.63
CA GLU A 119 19.06 25.07 -7.23
C GLU A 119 18.93 23.66 -6.65
N ALA A 120 17.76 23.04 -6.83
CA ALA A 120 17.49 21.68 -6.38
C ALA A 120 18.46 20.66 -7.00
N PHE A 121 18.74 20.79 -8.31
CA PHE A 121 19.73 19.94 -8.99
C PHE A 121 21.14 20.12 -8.43
N ILE A 122 21.61 21.36 -8.26
CA ILE A 122 22.95 21.66 -7.75
C ILE A 122 23.10 21.07 -6.34
N ARG A 123 22.10 21.29 -5.48
CA ARG A 123 22.05 20.78 -4.11
C ARG A 123 22.09 19.25 -4.06
N PHE A 124 21.22 18.57 -4.82
CA PHE A 124 21.21 17.10 -4.87
C PHE A 124 22.51 16.53 -5.42
N ASN A 125 23.03 17.11 -6.50
CA ASN A 125 24.26 16.65 -7.14
C ASN A 125 25.48 16.83 -6.22
N PHE A 126 25.53 17.91 -5.43
CA PHE A 126 26.56 18.10 -4.43
C PHE A 126 26.49 17.03 -3.33
N ALA A 127 25.29 16.75 -2.80
CA ALA A 127 25.07 15.69 -1.83
C ALA A 127 25.48 14.31 -2.38
N LEU A 128 25.07 13.98 -3.61
CA LEU A 128 25.44 12.74 -4.28
C LEU A 128 26.95 12.62 -4.44
N LYS A 129 27.65 13.67 -4.91
CA LYS A 129 29.12 13.65 -5.04
C LYS A 129 29.82 13.40 -3.70
N LYS A 130 29.32 14.00 -2.61
CA LYS A 130 29.84 13.74 -1.27
C LYS A 130 29.66 12.26 -0.88
N ILE A 131 28.45 11.74 -1.04
CA ILE A 131 28.12 10.32 -0.77
C ILE A 131 29.05 9.41 -1.59
N LEU A 132 29.19 9.66 -2.88
CA LEU A 132 29.99 8.84 -3.79
C LEU A 132 31.49 8.85 -3.43
N LYS A 133 32.00 9.95 -2.86
CA LYS A 133 33.39 10.07 -2.40
C LYS A 133 33.66 9.27 -1.12
N GLU A 134 32.67 9.18 -0.24
CA GLU A 134 32.80 8.57 1.09
C GLU A 134 32.47 7.07 1.11
N THR A 135 31.93 6.53 0.02
CA THR A 135 31.46 5.14 -0.02
C THR A 135 31.88 4.38 -1.27
N LYS A 136 31.91 3.06 -1.17
CA LYS A 136 32.11 2.10 -2.28
C LYS A 136 30.91 1.14 -2.33
N GLY A 137 30.78 0.38 -3.41
CA GLY A 137 29.65 -0.55 -3.57
C GLY A 137 28.32 0.14 -3.90
N ASN A 138 27.26 -0.66 -3.92
CA ASN A 138 25.92 -0.22 -4.29
C ASN A 138 25.27 0.53 -3.12
N ILE A 139 24.57 1.63 -3.43
CA ILE A 139 23.96 2.48 -2.39
C ILE A 139 22.48 2.72 -2.64
N ILE A 140 21.73 2.91 -1.56
CA ILE A 140 20.35 3.40 -1.59
C ILE A 140 20.33 4.86 -1.17
N ILE A 141 19.55 5.68 -1.86
CA ILE A 141 19.25 7.07 -1.51
C ILE A 141 17.74 7.23 -1.47
N VAL A 142 17.18 7.49 -0.29
CA VAL A 142 15.77 7.78 -0.10
C VAL A 142 15.52 9.30 -0.09
N SER A 143 14.75 9.76 -1.07
CA SER A 143 14.49 11.20 -1.29
C SER A 143 13.06 11.41 -1.78
N HIS A 144 12.82 12.48 -2.55
CA HIS A 144 11.49 13.00 -2.87
C HIS A 144 11.31 13.21 -4.37
N SER A 145 10.05 13.34 -4.77
CA SER A 145 9.68 13.24 -6.18
C SER A 145 10.22 14.40 -7.03
N ALA A 146 10.10 15.64 -6.57
CA ALA A 146 10.46 16.80 -7.40
C ALA A 146 11.97 16.95 -7.51
N ILE A 147 12.70 16.83 -6.39
CA ILE A 147 14.17 16.89 -6.41
C ILE A 147 14.81 15.75 -7.21
N MET A 148 14.33 14.50 -7.05
CA MET A 148 14.83 13.36 -7.83
C MET A 148 14.54 13.55 -9.31
N HIS A 149 13.36 14.04 -9.66
CA HIS A 149 13.02 14.35 -11.05
C HIS A 149 13.96 15.42 -11.63
N ALA A 150 14.20 16.53 -10.92
CA ALA A 150 15.14 17.57 -11.36
C ALA A 150 16.56 16.99 -11.57
N PHE A 151 17.01 16.14 -10.67
CA PHE A 151 18.29 15.43 -10.79
C PHE A 151 18.34 14.51 -12.03
N LEU A 152 17.35 13.64 -12.19
CA LEU A 152 17.29 12.65 -13.28
C LEU A 152 17.19 13.33 -14.64
N SER A 153 16.30 14.31 -14.81
CA SER A 153 16.12 14.99 -16.10
C SER A 153 17.39 15.70 -16.57
N LYS A 154 18.09 16.42 -15.68
CA LYS A 154 19.34 17.12 -16.03
C LYS A 154 20.51 16.14 -16.25
N THR A 155 20.63 15.11 -15.42
CA THR A 155 21.75 14.16 -15.49
C THR A 155 21.66 13.27 -16.72
N LEU A 156 20.46 12.76 -17.02
CA LEU A 156 20.24 11.84 -18.13
C LEU A 156 19.99 12.55 -19.46
N LYS A 157 19.75 13.88 -19.43
CA LYS A 157 19.42 14.71 -20.61
C LYS A 157 18.21 14.16 -21.38
N LYS A 158 17.20 13.69 -20.64
CA LYS A 158 15.95 13.13 -21.18
C LYS A 158 14.76 13.99 -20.76
N GLU A 159 13.78 14.11 -21.64
CA GLU A 159 12.45 14.58 -21.23
C GLU A 159 11.75 13.45 -20.47
N LEU A 160 11.45 13.70 -19.21
CA LEU A 160 10.81 12.72 -18.33
C LEU A 160 9.37 13.17 -18.02
N PRO A 161 8.42 12.22 -17.87
CA PRO A 161 7.08 12.53 -17.38
C PRO A 161 7.13 13.23 -16.01
N PRO A 162 6.08 13.99 -15.63
CA PRO A 162 6.04 14.68 -14.35
C PRO A 162 6.37 13.76 -13.16
N GLY A 163 7.17 14.28 -12.23
CA GLY A 163 7.79 13.49 -11.15
C GLY A 163 6.86 12.55 -10.39
N ARG A 164 5.60 12.90 -10.12
CA ARG A 164 4.67 12.02 -9.37
C ARG A 164 4.18 10.81 -10.18
N LYS A 165 4.08 10.93 -11.50
CA LYS A 165 3.73 9.83 -12.40
C LYS A 165 4.96 8.96 -12.67
N LEU A 166 6.11 9.60 -12.84
CA LEU A 166 7.39 8.91 -13.05
C LEU A 166 7.86 8.17 -11.79
N LEU A 167 7.68 8.77 -10.62
CA LEU A 167 8.18 8.27 -9.35
C LEU A 167 7.00 8.07 -8.38
N PRO A 168 6.25 6.97 -8.47
CA PRO A 168 5.29 6.57 -7.44
C PRO A 168 5.95 6.45 -6.05
N TYR A 169 5.15 6.42 -4.98
CA TYR A 169 5.69 6.19 -3.63
C TYR A 169 6.42 4.86 -3.54
N CYS A 170 7.57 4.84 -2.85
CA CYS A 170 8.51 3.71 -2.77
C CYS A 170 8.94 3.12 -4.12
N SER A 171 8.80 3.86 -5.21
CA SER A 171 9.36 3.45 -6.48
C SER A 171 10.88 3.53 -6.47
N ILE A 172 11.51 2.57 -7.14
CA ILE A 172 12.95 2.37 -7.22
C ILE A 172 13.42 2.79 -8.60
N SER A 173 14.44 3.65 -8.66
CA SER A 173 15.16 3.99 -9.88
C SER A 173 16.58 3.46 -9.76
N LYS A 174 16.97 2.57 -10.66
CA LYS A 174 18.32 1.98 -10.67
C LYS A 174 19.18 2.72 -11.68
N LEU A 175 20.25 3.33 -11.19
CA LEU A 175 21.24 4.04 -11.97
C LEU A 175 22.58 3.32 -11.89
N ASN A 176 23.37 3.46 -12.95
CA ASN A 176 24.67 2.87 -13.13
C ASN A 176 25.73 3.97 -13.23
N LEU A 177 26.75 3.90 -12.37
CA LEU A 177 27.90 4.80 -12.39
C LEU A 177 29.12 4.07 -12.94
N LYS A 178 29.65 4.59 -14.07
CA LYS A 178 30.89 4.12 -14.69
C LYS A 178 31.67 5.32 -15.25
N ASN A 179 32.94 5.47 -14.88
CA ASN A 179 33.82 6.57 -15.33
C ASN A 179 33.20 7.97 -15.14
N ASN A 180 32.57 8.20 -13.98
CA ASN A 180 31.83 9.44 -13.65
C ASN A 180 30.61 9.75 -14.54
N ILE A 181 30.18 8.80 -15.37
CA ILE A 181 28.97 8.89 -16.18
C ILE A 181 27.86 8.09 -15.48
N ILE A 182 26.71 8.72 -15.29
CA ILE A 182 25.51 8.11 -14.74
C ILE A 182 24.56 7.79 -15.90
N THR A 183 24.12 6.54 -15.97
CA THR A 183 23.05 6.09 -16.87
C THR A 183 21.94 5.42 -16.07
N ASP A 184 20.71 5.47 -16.53
CA ASP A 184 19.60 4.72 -15.94
C ASP A 184 19.49 3.30 -16.54
N GLU A 185 19.12 2.34 -15.71
CA GLU A 185 18.62 1.02 -16.15
C GLU A 185 17.09 1.02 -16.19
N TYR A 186 16.48 1.56 -15.14
CA TYR A 186 15.06 1.85 -15.08
C TYR A 186 14.79 2.99 -14.08
N ILE A 187 13.67 3.68 -14.26
CA ILE A 187 13.23 4.78 -13.39
C ILE A 187 11.82 4.47 -12.90
N GLY A 188 11.60 4.62 -11.59
CA GLY A 188 10.24 4.61 -11.03
C GLY A 188 9.56 3.24 -10.95
N LYS A 189 10.31 2.15 -10.88
CA LYS A 189 9.76 0.79 -10.77
C LYS A 189 9.18 0.55 -9.38
N GLN A 190 7.91 0.16 -9.29
CA GLN A 190 7.34 -0.38 -8.04
C GLN A 190 7.62 -1.88 -7.96
N TYR A 191 7.97 -2.36 -6.76
CA TYR A 191 8.20 -3.79 -6.51
C TYR A 191 6.99 -4.40 -5.83
N ASN A 192 6.22 -5.18 -6.60
CA ASN A 192 5.00 -5.83 -6.17
C ASN A 192 5.17 -7.35 -6.38
N PRO A 193 5.85 -8.06 -5.46
CA PRO A 193 6.03 -9.51 -5.58
C PRO A 193 4.69 -10.23 -5.46
N LEU A 194 4.62 -11.49 -5.90
CA LEU A 194 3.44 -12.31 -5.69
C LEU A 194 3.14 -12.45 -4.18
N LEU A 195 1.87 -12.33 -3.81
CA LEU A 195 1.43 -12.55 -2.44
C LEU A 195 1.55 -14.04 -2.10
N THR A 196 2.50 -14.35 -1.24
CA THR A 196 2.60 -15.63 -0.54
C THR A 196 1.93 -15.53 0.82
N GLU A 197 1.67 -16.66 1.48
CA GLU A 197 1.15 -16.69 2.85
C GLU A 197 2.07 -15.92 3.81
N ASP A 198 3.38 -16.16 3.74
CA ASP A 198 4.38 -15.45 4.57
C ASP A 198 4.35 -13.94 4.32
N LEU A 199 4.30 -13.51 3.05
CA LEU A 199 4.22 -12.09 2.72
C LEU A 199 2.93 -11.44 3.24
N CYS A 200 1.80 -12.14 3.13
CA CYS A 200 0.53 -11.67 3.69
C CYS A 200 0.62 -11.46 5.20
N LEU A 201 1.19 -12.43 5.93
CA LEU A 201 1.37 -12.33 7.38
C LEU A 201 2.31 -11.18 7.77
N GLN A 202 3.40 -10.99 7.02
CA GLN A 202 4.30 -9.85 7.22
C GLN A 202 3.61 -8.50 6.98
N LEU A 203 2.76 -8.40 5.95
CA LEU A 203 1.97 -7.20 5.68
C LEU A 203 0.98 -6.90 6.82
N LEU A 204 0.31 -7.90 7.38
CA LEU A 204 -0.56 -7.73 8.56
C LEU A 204 0.24 -7.17 9.76
N ASN A 205 1.45 -7.67 9.98
CA ASN A 205 2.33 -7.18 11.04
C ASN A 205 2.76 -5.72 10.82
N VAL A 206 3.19 -5.38 9.60
CA VAL A 206 3.58 -4.00 9.24
C VAL A 206 2.40 -3.04 9.34
N ALA A 207 1.20 -3.52 9.02
CA ALA A 207 -0.06 -2.77 9.19
C ALA A 207 -0.47 -2.59 10.66
N ASN A 208 0.23 -3.23 11.61
CA ASN A 208 -0.14 -3.32 13.03
C ASN A 208 -1.53 -3.94 13.24
N THR A 209 -1.91 -4.92 12.42
CA THR A 209 -3.14 -5.68 12.60
C THR A 209 -3.07 -6.45 13.94
N PRO A 210 -4.11 -6.40 14.81
CA PRO A 210 -4.06 -7.05 16.11
C PRO A 210 -3.85 -8.57 16.01
N GLU A 211 -3.09 -9.17 16.93
CA GLU A 211 -2.74 -10.60 16.90
C GLU A 211 -3.98 -11.53 16.81
N HIS A 212 -5.05 -11.22 17.54
CA HIS A 212 -6.29 -12.00 17.47
C HIS A 212 -6.99 -11.91 16.10
N VAL A 213 -6.84 -10.78 15.40
CA VAL A 213 -7.35 -10.61 14.02
C VAL A 213 -6.49 -11.40 13.04
N ILE A 214 -5.17 -11.42 13.22
CA ILE A 214 -4.27 -12.26 12.40
C ILE A 214 -4.65 -13.73 12.54
N LYS A 215 -4.86 -14.22 13.77
CA LYS A 215 -5.31 -15.61 14.03
C LYS A 215 -6.66 -15.91 13.37
N HIS A 216 -7.60 -14.95 13.42
CA HIS A 216 -8.88 -15.06 12.71
C HIS A 216 -8.67 -15.18 11.20
N SER A 217 -7.91 -14.26 10.59
CA SER A 217 -7.61 -14.31 9.15
C SER A 217 -6.96 -15.61 8.71
N MET A 218 -6.06 -16.19 9.52
CA MET A 218 -5.46 -17.50 9.23
C MET A 218 -6.50 -18.62 9.25
N ALA A 219 -7.40 -18.63 10.23
CA ALA A 219 -8.48 -19.61 10.31
C ALA A 219 -9.45 -19.46 9.13
N VAL A 220 -9.80 -18.23 8.76
CA VAL A 220 -10.62 -17.94 7.58
C VAL A 220 -9.93 -18.41 6.30
N ALA A 221 -8.63 -18.14 6.12
CA ALA A 221 -7.89 -18.57 4.93
C ALA A 221 -7.81 -20.09 4.80
N LYS A 222 -7.60 -20.81 5.92
CA LYS A 222 -7.61 -22.27 5.94
C LYS A 222 -8.97 -22.82 5.52
N GLU A 223 -10.04 -22.24 6.05
CA GLU A 223 -11.41 -22.67 5.74
C GLU A 223 -11.81 -22.31 4.30
N ALA A 224 -11.47 -21.12 3.84
CA ALA A 224 -11.68 -20.66 2.47
C ALA A 224 -10.95 -21.55 1.45
N LYS A 225 -9.71 -21.94 1.74
CA LYS A 225 -8.95 -22.91 0.92
C LYS A 225 -9.67 -24.24 0.80
N ARG A 226 -10.16 -24.78 1.93
CA ARG A 226 -10.88 -26.06 1.97
C ARG A 226 -12.17 -26.01 1.15
N ILE A 227 -12.96 -24.94 1.30
CA ILE A 227 -14.19 -24.73 0.54
C ILE A 227 -13.87 -24.59 -0.96
N GLY A 228 -12.90 -23.74 -1.30
CA GLY A 228 -12.47 -23.49 -2.67
C GLY A 228 -12.01 -24.78 -3.39
N LEU A 229 -11.21 -25.61 -2.71
CA LEU A 229 -10.77 -26.89 -3.27
C LEU A 229 -11.95 -27.85 -3.54
N CYS A 230 -12.94 -27.95 -2.63
CA CYS A 230 -14.14 -28.75 -2.90
C CYS A 230 -14.88 -28.26 -4.15
N LEU A 231 -15.02 -26.95 -4.30
CA LEU A 231 -15.72 -26.37 -5.46
C LEU A 231 -14.96 -26.61 -6.77
N ILE A 232 -13.62 -26.54 -6.75
CA ILE A 232 -12.80 -26.87 -7.92
C ILE A 232 -12.98 -28.34 -8.33
N GLU A 233 -13.05 -29.27 -7.37
CA GLU A 233 -13.37 -30.68 -7.65
C GLU A 233 -14.76 -30.86 -8.28
N LYS A 234 -15.67 -29.91 -8.09
CA LYS A 234 -17.00 -29.86 -8.74
C LYS A 234 -17.01 -29.08 -10.06
N GLY A 235 -15.84 -28.68 -10.58
CA GLY A 235 -15.70 -28.04 -11.88
C GLY A 235 -15.78 -26.52 -11.86
N PHE A 236 -15.75 -25.87 -10.70
CA PHE A 236 -15.66 -24.41 -10.62
C PHE A 236 -14.25 -23.93 -10.96
N ASN A 237 -14.14 -22.90 -11.78
CA ASN A 237 -12.88 -22.26 -12.13
C ASN A 237 -12.54 -21.17 -11.09
N LEU A 238 -11.88 -21.57 -10.00
CA LEU A 238 -11.51 -20.67 -8.89
C LEU A 238 -10.00 -20.57 -8.74
N ASN A 239 -9.51 -19.39 -8.39
CA ASN A 239 -8.11 -19.19 -8.04
C ASN A 239 -7.87 -19.37 -6.53
N ILE A 240 -7.25 -20.49 -6.14
CA ILE A 240 -6.96 -20.81 -4.73
C ILE A 240 -6.01 -19.79 -4.07
N ASP A 241 -5.01 -19.30 -4.80
CA ASP A 241 -4.07 -18.32 -4.25
C ASP A 241 -4.80 -17.00 -4.00
N LEU A 242 -5.68 -16.56 -4.91
CA LEU A 242 -6.49 -15.36 -4.72
C LEU A 242 -7.45 -15.50 -3.52
N ILE A 243 -8.10 -16.66 -3.36
CA ILE A 243 -8.97 -16.95 -2.21
C ILE A 243 -8.18 -16.88 -0.90
N THR A 244 -7.03 -17.53 -0.84
CA THR A 244 -6.22 -17.62 0.38
C THR A 244 -5.61 -16.27 0.75
N ASN A 245 -5.04 -15.55 -0.22
CA ASN A 245 -4.44 -14.23 -0.02
C ASN A 245 -5.48 -13.20 0.44
N THR A 246 -6.66 -13.18 -0.20
CA THR A 246 -7.73 -12.26 0.20
C THR A 246 -8.30 -12.61 1.57
N ALA A 247 -8.41 -13.90 1.90
CA ALA A 247 -8.80 -14.34 3.24
C ALA A 247 -7.78 -13.99 4.32
N LEU A 248 -6.47 -14.06 4.05
CA LEU A 248 -5.46 -13.61 5.00
C LEU A 248 -5.53 -12.09 5.25
N LEU A 249 -5.80 -11.31 4.20
CA LEU A 249 -5.72 -9.86 4.24
C LEU A 249 -7.05 -9.14 4.46
N HIS A 250 -8.20 -9.84 4.46
CA HIS A 250 -9.53 -9.20 4.46
C HIS A 250 -9.76 -8.22 5.61
N ASP A 251 -9.26 -8.56 6.80
CA ASP A 251 -9.40 -7.76 8.02
C ASP A 251 -8.11 -6.96 8.34
N ILE A 252 -7.21 -6.73 7.38
CA ILE A 252 -5.94 -5.98 7.61
C ILE A 252 -6.14 -4.63 8.31
N ALA A 253 -7.23 -3.93 7.97
CA ALA A 253 -7.61 -2.63 8.52
C ALA A 253 -8.68 -2.71 9.61
N ARG A 254 -8.77 -3.83 10.36
CA ARG A 254 -9.89 -4.13 11.27
C ARG A 254 -10.18 -3.05 12.32
N THR A 255 -9.16 -2.30 12.74
CA THR A 255 -9.27 -1.23 13.73
C THR A 255 -9.90 0.06 13.17
N ASN A 256 -10.03 0.16 11.85
CA ASN A 256 -10.56 1.35 11.19
C ASN A 256 -12.08 1.25 11.02
N LYS A 257 -12.76 2.41 11.05
CA LYS A 257 -14.16 2.48 10.61
C LYS A 257 -14.25 2.10 9.14
N ASN A 258 -15.27 1.34 8.75
CA ASN A 258 -15.43 0.81 7.39
C ASN A 258 -14.19 0.03 6.92
N HIS A 259 -13.70 -0.90 7.76
CA HIS A 259 -12.45 -1.64 7.54
C HIS A 259 -12.37 -2.30 6.16
N CYS A 260 -13.48 -2.78 5.61
CA CYS A 260 -13.55 -3.32 4.24
C CYS A 260 -13.05 -2.30 3.19
N LYS A 261 -13.54 -1.06 3.25
CA LYS A 261 -13.14 0.01 2.33
C LYS A 261 -11.69 0.42 2.54
N VAL A 262 -11.27 0.59 3.80
CA VAL A 262 -9.90 0.97 4.14
C VAL A 262 -8.90 -0.11 3.73
N GLY A 263 -9.24 -1.39 3.97
CA GLY A 263 -8.44 -2.53 3.54
C GLY A 263 -8.29 -2.59 2.02
N LYS A 264 -9.37 -2.35 1.26
CA LYS A 264 -9.29 -2.18 -0.20
C LYS A 264 -8.31 -1.07 -0.59
N GLU A 265 -8.46 0.12 -0.03
CA GLU A 265 -7.59 1.26 -0.34
C GLU A 265 -6.11 0.95 -0.04
N TRP A 266 -5.83 0.23 1.05
CA TRP A 266 -4.49 -0.16 1.43
C TRP A 266 -3.88 -1.15 0.43
N ILE A 267 -4.58 -2.23 0.12
CA ILE A 267 -4.09 -3.29 -0.76
C ILE A 267 -3.99 -2.80 -2.21
N ASP A 268 -4.92 -1.95 -2.66
CA ASP A 268 -4.90 -1.31 -3.98
C ASP A 268 -3.68 -0.41 -4.16
N ALA A 269 -3.34 0.36 -3.12
CA ALA A 269 -2.17 1.25 -3.13
C ALA A 269 -0.81 0.50 -3.15
N LEU A 270 -0.81 -0.81 -2.87
CA LEU A 270 0.34 -1.70 -3.03
C LEU A 270 0.38 -2.37 -4.42
N GLY A 271 -0.63 -2.15 -5.27
CA GLY A 271 -0.71 -2.70 -6.62
C GLY A 271 -1.43 -4.05 -6.73
N TYR A 272 -2.04 -4.53 -5.66
CA TYR A 272 -2.79 -5.81 -5.62
C TYR A 272 -4.28 -5.59 -5.90
N HIS A 273 -4.58 -5.10 -7.12
CA HIS A 273 -5.91 -4.61 -7.48
C HIS A 273 -7.02 -5.68 -7.40
N LYS A 274 -6.72 -6.93 -7.78
CA LYS A 274 -7.72 -8.02 -7.75
C LYS A 274 -8.09 -8.38 -6.32
N GLU A 275 -7.08 -8.50 -5.46
CA GLU A 275 -7.25 -8.77 -4.03
C GLU A 275 -8.01 -7.63 -3.37
N ALA A 276 -7.66 -6.38 -3.69
CA ALA A 276 -8.31 -5.19 -3.15
C ALA A 276 -9.81 -5.14 -3.46
N GLU A 277 -10.23 -5.52 -4.67
CA GLU A 277 -11.66 -5.58 -5.04
C GLU A 277 -12.44 -6.59 -4.21
N ILE A 278 -11.87 -7.77 -3.98
CA ILE A 278 -12.48 -8.83 -3.16
C ILE A 278 -12.55 -8.38 -1.69
N ILE A 279 -11.43 -7.89 -1.15
CA ILE A 279 -11.34 -7.38 0.23
C ILE A 279 -12.33 -6.23 0.45
N GLY A 280 -12.52 -5.35 -0.53
CA GLY A 280 -13.46 -4.24 -0.42
C GLY A 280 -14.92 -4.64 -0.24
N LYS A 281 -15.29 -5.84 -0.69
CA LYS A 281 -16.67 -6.34 -0.77
C LYS A 281 -16.97 -7.47 0.21
N HIS A 282 -15.99 -7.96 0.98
CA HIS A 282 -16.21 -9.10 1.88
C HIS A 282 -17.23 -8.82 3.00
N CYS A 283 -17.53 -7.55 3.29
CA CYS A 283 -18.59 -7.15 4.21
C CYS A 283 -20.01 -7.34 3.65
N ASP A 284 -20.15 -7.49 2.33
CA ASP A 284 -21.44 -7.50 1.63
C ASP A 284 -22.26 -8.74 2.01
N ASN A 285 -23.57 -8.65 1.80
CA ASN A 285 -24.50 -9.73 2.10
C ASN A 285 -25.52 -9.84 0.96
N TYR A 286 -25.36 -10.87 0.15
CA TYR A 286 -26.21 -11.14 -1.00
C TYR A 286 -26.34 -12.65 -1.21
N ILE A 287 -27.40 -13.08 -1.91
CA ILE A 287 -27.55 -14.47 -2.34
C ILE A 287 -26.65 -14.66 -3.56
N PHE A 288 -25.84 -15.71 -3.55
CA PHE A 288 -24.90 -15.97 -4.64
C PHE A 288 -25.62 -16.40 -5.91
N GLU A 289 -25.53 -15.58 -6.96
CA GLU A 289 -25.94 -15.96 -8.31
C GLU A 289 -24.87 -16.86 -8.97
N ASN A 290 -23.60 -16.55 -8.71
CA ASN A 290 -22.43 -17.34 -9.11
C ASN A 290 -21.50 -17.49 -7.91
N ILE A 291 -20.74 -18.59 -7.87
CA ILE A 291 -19.75 -18.84 -6.81
C ILE A 291 -18.36 -18.48 -7.37
N ASP A 292 -17.87 -17.32 -6.95
CA ASP A 292 -16.53 -16.80 -7.24
C ASP A 292 -15.67 -16.77 -5.97
N GLU A 293 -14.46 -16.21 -6.06
CA GLU A 293 -13.54 -16.11 -4.91
C GLU A 293 -14.12 -15.27 -3.76
N LEU A 294 -14.91 -14.23 -4.07
CA LEU A 294 -15.57 -13.40 -3.07
C LEU A 294 -16.64 -14.19 -2.31
N ALA A 295 -17.44 -14.99 -3.00
CA ALA A 295 -18.43 -15.86 -2.38
C ALA A 295 -17.79 -16.84 -1.38
N VAL A 296 -16.65 -17.45 -1.75
CA VAL A 296 -15.90 -18.34 -0.87
C VAL A 296 -15.37 -17.59 0.37
N LEU A 297 -14.79 -16.40 0.19
CA LEU A 297 -14.30 -15.58 1.29
C LEU A 297 -15.41 -15.22 2.28
N ILE A 298 -16.56 -14.73 1.78
CA ILE A 298 -17.69 -14.30 2.62
C ILE A 298 -18.13 -15.46 3.52
N ILE A 299 -18.33 -16.66 2.96
CA ILE A 299 -18.81 -17.80 3.74
C ILE A 299 -17.77 -18.29 4.73
N ALA A 300 -16.51 -18.39 4.31
CA ALA A 300 -15.42 -18.78 5.21
C ALA A 300 -15.33 -17.84 6.42
N ASP A 301 -15.42 -16.51 6.20
CA ASP A 301 -15.48 -15.55 7.30
C ASP A 301 -16.69 -15.83 8.19
N ARG A 302 -17.90 -16.04 7.63
CA ARG A 302 -19.13 -16.22 8.41
C ARG A 302 -19.19 -17.47 9.27
N VAL A 303 -18.33 -18.47 9.05
CA VAL A 303 -18.33 -19.71 9.86
C VAL A 303 -17.17 -19.82 10.83
N VAL A 304 -16.22 -18.87 10.79
CA VAL A 304 -15.08 -18.81 11.72
C VAL A 304 -15.35 -17.83 12.85
N PHE A 305 -15.15 -18.21 14.11
CA PHE A 305 -15.19 -17.29 15.25
C PHE A 305 -13.85 -17.34 15.97
N GLU A 306 -13.22 -16.17 16.13
CA GLU A 306 -11.84 -16.06 16.61
C GLU A 306 -10.95 -16.92 15.69
N ASP A 307 -10.34 -17.99 16.18
CA ASP A 307 -9.42 -18.84 15.43
C ASP A 307 -10.01 -20.21 15.05
N LYS A 308 -11.34 -20.40 15.19
CA LYS A 308 -11.99 -21.71 15.03
C LYS A 308 -13.19 -21.66 14.09
N VAL A 309 -13.30 -22.68 13.24
CA VAL A 309 -14.52 -22.96 12.47
C VAL A 309 -15.59 -23.48 13.43
N VAL A 310 -16.69 -22.73 13.59
CA VAL A 310 -17.78 -23.03 14.52
C VAL A 310 -19.11 -23.33 13.81
N GLY A 311 -19.25 -22.93 12.55
CA GLY A 311 -20.50 -22.99 11.78
C GLY A 311 -21.34 -21.73 11.95
N LEU A 312 -22.33 -21.55 11.06
CA LEU A 312 -23.08 -20.29 10.96
C LEU A 312 -23.93 -20.00 12.22
N ASN A 313 -24.63 -21.01 12.74
CA ASN A 313 -25.50 -20.95 13.91
C ASN A 313 -24.73 -20.52 15.15
N GLU A 314 -23.57 -21.12 15.39
CA GLU A 314 -22.75 -20.81 16.55
C GLU A 314 -22.09 -19.43 16.40
N ARG A 315 -21.60 -19.07 15.20
CA ARG A 315 -21.10 -17.71 14.94
C ARG A 315 -22.17 -16.66 15.17
N PHE A 316 -23.39 -16.93 14.72
CA PHE A 316 -24.54 -16.05 14.87
C PHE A 316 -24.92 -15.88 16.35
N LYS A 317 -25.08 -16.97 17.10
CA LYS A 317 -25.39 -16.93 18.55
C LYS A 317 -24.39 -16.10 19.34
N ARG A 318 -23.09 -16.23 19.05
CA ARG A 318 -22.03 -15.46 19.74
C ARG A 318 -22.03 -13.99 19.37
N SER A 319 -22.40 -13.67 18.13
CA SER A 319 -22.49 -12.29 17.66
C SER A 319 -23.75 -11.60 18.21
N ALA A 320 -24.89 -12.31 18.24
CA ALA A 320 -26.18 -11.80 18.71
C ALA A 320 -26.15 -11.31 20.18
N LYS A 321 -25.30 -11.89 21.04
CA LYS A 321 -25.10 -11.47 22.44
C LYS A 321 -24.62 -10.02 22.61
N LYS A 322 -24.18 -9.35 21.54
CA LYS A 322 -23.61 -8.00 21.58
C LYS A 322 -24.64 -6.88 21.35
N PHE A 323 -25.94 -7.18 21.16
CA PHE A 323 -26.90 -6.19 20.65
C PHE A 323 -28.13 -5.99 21.56
N GLN A 324 -28.69 -4.77 21.50
CA GLN A 324 -29.66 -4.24 22.48
C GLN A 324 -30.97 -3.68 21.87
N THR A 325 -31.14 -3.65 20.54
CA THR A 325 -32.35 -3.05 19.89
C THR A 325 -33.00 -3.96 18.83
N ASP A 326 -34.30 -3.78 18.60
CA ASP A 326 -35.12 -4.61 17.70
C ASP A 326 -34.80 -4.41 16.21
N GLU A 327 -34.52 -3.18 15.76
CA GLU A 327 -34.12 -2.91 14.35
C GLU A 327 -32.80 -3.59 13.97
N LEU A 328 -31.83 -3.63 14.89
CA LEU A 328 -30.57 -4.33 14.67
C LEU A 328 -30.79 -5.84 14.57
N LYS A 329 -31.75 -6.37 15.32
CA LYS A 329 -32.10 -7.79 15.31
C LYS A 329 -32.65 -8.21 13.94
N GLU A 330 -33.56 -7.43 13.35
CA GLU A 330 -34.13 -7.74 12.03
C GLU A 330 -33.07 -7.74 10.91
N ILE A 331 -32.17 -6.76 10.91
CA ILE A 331 -31.05 -6.71 9.94
C ILE A 331 -30.14 -7.94 10.07
N ILE A 332 -29.87 -8.36 11.31
CA ILE A 332 -29.00 -9.49 11.61
C ILE A 332 -29.66 -10.81 11.21
N GLU A 333 -30.95 -11.00 11.50
CA GLU A 333 -31.74 -12.16 11.08
C GLU A 333 -31.77 -12.27 9.54
N LYS A 334 -31.98 -11.17 8.84
CA LYS A 334 -31.92 -11.14 7.37
C LYS A 334 -30.55 -11.58 6.85
N LYS A 335 -29.45 -11.11 7.46
CA LYS A 335 -28.09 -11.56 7.11
C LYS A 335 -27.89 -13.04 7.36
N PHE A 336 -28.41 -13.56 8.47
CA PHE A 336 -28.32 -14.99 8.78
C PHE A 336 -29.02 -15.83 7.72
N GLU A 337 -30.26 -15.49 7.34
CA GLU A 337 -31.01 -16.22 6.33
C GLU A 337 -30.34 -16.20 4.95
N ILE A 338 -29.73 -15.07 4.56
CA ILE A 338 -28.93 -14.98 3.33
C ILE A 338 -27.74 -15.96 3.38
N ASN A 339 -26.95 -15.90 4.46
CA ASN A 339 -25.77 -16.75 4.59
C ASN A 339 -26.13 -18.24 4.71
N LYS A 340 -27.24 -18.56 5.38
CA LYS A 340 -27.78 -19.93 5.46
C LYS A 340 -28.09 -20.49 4.07
N LYS A 341 -28.83 -19.74 3.25
CA LYS A 341 -29.15 -20.13 1.86
C LYS A 341 -27.89 -20.34 0.99
N ASN A 342 -26.89 -19.47 1.15
CA ASN A 342 -25.62 -19.60 0.44
C ASN A 342 -24.87 -20.88 0.87
N ILE A 343 -24.83 -21.17 2.17
CA ILE A 343 -24.21 -22.40 2.70
C ILE A 343 -24.94 -23.65 2.20
N GLU A 344 -26.27 -23.67 2.26
CA GLU A 344 -27.09 -24.77 1.73
C GLU A 344 -26.82 -25.01 0.24
N THR A 345 -26.69 -23.93 -0.54
CA THR A 345 -26.34 -23.99 -1.97
C THR A 345 -24.97 -24.63 -2.20
N ILE A 346 -23.94 -24.19 -1.46
CA ILE A 346 -22.58 -24.75 -1.57
C ILE A 346 -22.54 -26.23 -1.13
N ASN A 347 -23.17 -26.58 -0.01
CA ASN A 347 -23.26 -27.96 0.46
C ASN A 347 -23.95 -28.87 -0.57
N LYS A 348 -25.03 -28.38 -1.18
CA LYS A 348 -25.74 -29.09 -2.25
C LYS A 348 -24.83 -29.31 -3.47
N ILE A 349 -24.09 -28.30 -3.91
CA ILE A 349 -23.13 -28.42 -5.03
C ILE A 349 -22.02 -29.44 -4.71
N CYS A 350 -21.49 -29.41 -3.49
CA CYS A 350 -20.46 -30.37 -3.08
C CYS A 350 -21.00 -31.79 -2.84
N ASN A 351 -22.33 -32.01 -2.84
CA ASN A 351 -23.00 -33.28 -2.50
C ASN A 351 -22.63 -33.82 -1.11
N GLN A 352 -22.30 -32.95 -0.17
CA GLN A 352 -21.96 -33.26 1.23
C GLN A 352 -22.05 -31.99 2.08
N GLU A 353 -22.27 -32.16 3.39
CA GLU A 353 -22.18 -31.06 4.34
C GLU A 353 -20.72 -30.67 4.56
N ILE A 354 -20.18 -29.84 3.67
CA ILE A 354 -18.82 -29.32 3.83
C ILE A 354 -18.77 -28.13 4.76
N ILE A 355 -19.84 -27.35 4.88
CA ILE A 355 -19.90 -26.15 5.72
C ILE A 355 -21.03 -26.34 6.72
N LYS A 356 -20.67 -26.30 8.01
CA LYS A 356 -21.59 -26.52 9.11
C LYS A 356 -22.58 -25.36 9.26
N LEU A 357 -23.87 -25.69 9.31
CA LEU A 357 -24.93 -24.72 9.60
C LEU A 357 -24.95 -24.23 11.03
#